data_AF-A4VAZ0-F1
#
_entry.id   AF-A4VAZ0-F1
#
_cell.length_a   1.000
_cell.length_b   1.000
_cell.length_c   1.000
_cell.angle_alpha   90.00
_cell.angle_beta   90.00
_cell.angle_gamma   90.00
#
_symmetry.space_group_name_H-M   'P 1'
#
loop_
_entity.id
_entity.type
_entity.pdbx_description
1 polymer ?
#
loop_
_entity_poly.entity_id
_entity_poly.type
_entity_poly.pdbx_seq_one_letter_code
_entity_poly.pdbx_strand_id
1 'polypeptide(L)' 'AGTDYLMNALGYLLHNAGDLSYNVTRDKVSSKVRPRLSLSCSGDICAGTLLPEIASRYPDGWLEAGLR' A
#
# COMPACT_ATOMS: atom_id res chain seq x y z
N ALA A 1 -19.46 -2.30 29.76
CA ALA A 1 -18.39 -2.73 30.68
C ALA A 1 -17.76 -4.06 30.24
N GLY A 2 -18.52 -5.17 30.08
CA GLY A 2 -17.92 -6.45 29.67
C GLY A 2 -17.54 -6.55 28.18
N THR A 3 -18.27 -5.89 27.30
CA THR A 3 -18.04 -5.90 25.84
C THR A 3 -16.76 -5.18 25.44
N ASP A 4 -16.43 -4.06 26.09
CA ASP A 4 -15.27 -3.25 25.72
C ASP A 4 -13.96 -3.96 26.05
N TYR A 5 -13.90 -4.68 27.18
CA TYR A 5 -12.76 -5.52 27.54
C TYR A 5 -12.54 -6.64 26.50
N LEU A 6 -13.61 -7.33 26.08
CA LEU A 6 -13.53 -8.39 25.07
C LEU A 6 -13.08 -7.85 23.71
N MET A 7 -13.60 -6.69 23.28
CA MET A 7 -13.21 -6.07 22.02
C MET A 7 -11.76 -5.59 22.03
N ASN A 8 -11.30 -5.01 23.14
CA ASN A 8 -9.90 -4.59 23.29
C ASN A 8 -8.94 -5.78 23.31
N ALA A 9 -9.30 -6.86 24.01
CA ALA A 9 -8.52 -8.09 24.03
C ALA A 9 -8.43 -8.73 22.63
N LEU A 10 -9.54 -8.77 21.89
CA LEU A 10 -9.56 -9.26 20.52
C LEU A 10 -8.68 -8.40 19.60
N GLY A 11 -8.80 -7.07 19.69
CA GLY A 11 -7.96 -6.14 18.94
C GLY A 11 -6.47 -6.32 19.22
N TYR A 12 -6.09 -6.51 20.49
CA TYR A 12 -4.71 -6.77 20.88
C TYR A 12 -4.17 -8.09 20.31
N LEU A 13 -4.98 -9.15 20.34
CA LEU A 13 -4.62 -10.45 19.76
C LEU A 13 -4.45 -10.35 18.23
N LEU A 14 -5.38 -9.71 17.53
CA LEU A 14 -5.32 -9.52 16.08
C LEU A 14 -4.13 -8.64 15.66
N HIS A 15 -3.83 -7.59 16.43
CA HIS A 15 -2.65 -6.76 16.19
C HIS A 15 -1.36 -7.56 16.33
N ASN A 16 -1.21 -8.33 17.42
CA ASN A 16 -0.02 -9.15 17.65
C ASN A 16 0.12 -10.30 16.65
N ALA A 17 -0.98 -10.83 16.13
CA ALA A 17 -0.97 -11.82 15.06
C ALA A 17 -0.60 -11.23 13.68
N GLY A 18 -0.62 -9.90 13.54
CA GLY A 18 -0.39 -9.20 12.28
C GLY A 18 -1.62 -9.15 11.36
N ASP A 19 -2.77 -9.63 11.82
CA ASP A 19 -4.00 -9.74 11.04
C ASP A 19 -4.63 -8.38 10.71
N LEU A 20 -4.23 -7.31 11.43
CA LEU A 20 -4.63 -5.93 11.13
C LEU A 20 -3.79 -5.28 10.02
N SER A 21 -2.92 -6.04 9.35
CA SER A 21 -2.11 -5.54 8.24
C SER A 21 -2.83 -5.68 6.90
N TYR A 22 -2.81 -4.62 6.09
CA TYR A 22 -3.37 -4.63 4.74
C TYR A 22 -2.36 -4.10 3.71
N ASN A 23 -1.95 -4.97 2.79
CA ASN A 23 -1.06 -4.60 1.70
C ASN A 23 -1.83 -4.39 0.40
N VAL A 24 -1.65 -3.21 -0.18
CA VAL A 24 -2.10 -2.84 -1.52
C VAL A 24 -1.00 -3.17 -2.52
N THR A 25 -1.11 -4.37 -3.11
CA THR A 25 -0.20 -4.91 -4.12
C THR A 25 -0.76 -4.73 -5.54
N ARG A 26 0.08 -4.93 -6.57
CA ARG A 26 -0.21 -4.52 -7.95
C ARG A 26 -1.47 -5.19 -8.46
N ASP A 27 -1.64 -6.46 -8.14
CA ASP A 27 -2.77 -7.34 -8.44
C ASP A 27 -4.09 -6.88 -7.80
N LYS A 28 -4.03 -6.17 -6.68
CA LYS A 28 -5.22 -5.68 -5.95
C LYS A 28 -5.70 -4.31 -6.40
N VAL A 29 -4.87 -3.56 -7.14
CA VAL A 29 -5.23 -2.23 -7.65
C VAL A 29 -5.93 -2.34 -9.01
N SER A 30 -7.01 -1.58 -9.18
CA SER A 30 -7.75 -1.48 -10.45
C SER A 30 -6.82 -1.13 -11.63
N SER A 31 -7.07 -1.74 -12.78
CA SER A 31 -6.38 -1.45 -14.04
C SER A 31 -6.39 0.02 -14.43
N LYS A 32 -7.38 0.79 -13.99
CA LYS A 32 -7.48 2.24 -14.23
C LYS A 32 -6.44 3.06 -13.47
N VAL A 33 -5.99 2.59 -12.30
CA VAL A 33 -5.09 3.33 -11.41
C VAL A 33 -3.65 2.83 -11.51
N ARG A 34 -3.47 1.56 -11.89
CA ARG A 34 -2.14 0.92 -12.09
C ARG A 34 -1.12 1.78 -12.86
N PRO A 35 -1.45 2.42 -14.01
CA PRO A 35 -0.49 3.24 -14.74
C PRO A 35 0.03 4.43 -13.92
N ARG A 36 -0.79 4.98 -13.02
CA ARG A 36 -0.41 6.12 -12.17
C ARG A 36 0.55 5.73 -11.04
N LEU A 37 0.59 4.45 -10.66
CA LEU A 37 1.50 3.93 -9.62
C LEU A 37 2.84 3.44 -10.18
N SER A 38 2.96 3.37 -11.51
CA SER A 38 4.23 3.07 -12.18
C SER A 38 5.27 4.15 -11.88
N LEU A 39 6.56 3.78 -11.79
CA LEU A 39 7.66 4.73 -11.74
C LEU A 39 8.16 5.12 -13.15
N SER A 40 7.78 4.37 -14.18
CA SER A 40 7.99 4.74 -15.58
C SER A 40 6.71 5.35 -16.15
N CYS A 41 6.80 6.58 -16.69
CA CYS A 41 5.68 7.25 -17.36
C CYS A 41 6.02 7.52 -18.84
N SER A 42 5.10 7.19 -19.75
CA SER A 42 5.20 7.52 -21.17
C SER A 42 4.50 8.84 -21.50
N GLY A 43 4.79 9.90 -20.74
CA GLY A 43 4.28 11.26 -20.97
C GLY A 43 3.12 11.73 -20.08
N ASP A 44 2.47 10.84 -19.33
CA ASP A 44 1.43 11.19 -18.34
C ASP A 44 2.00 11.35 -16.92
N ILE A 45 1.23 11.97 -16.01
CA ILE A 45 1.58 12.09 -14.59
C ILE A 45 1.47 10.70 -13.92
N CYS A 46 2.61 10.16 -13.47
CA CYS A 46 2.68 8.92 -12.69
C CYS A 46 3.56 9.09 -11.44
N ALA A 47 3.69 8.04 -10.62
CA ALA A 47 4.47 8.08 -9.39
C ALA A 47 5.93 8.48 -9.64
N GLY A 48 6.51 8.09 -10.77
CA GLY A 48 7.85 8.52 -11.14
C GLY A 48 7.99 10.01 -11.44
N THR A 49 6.91 10.67 -11.87
CA THR A 49 6.87 12.14 -12.00
C THR A 49 6.96 12.82 -10.64
N LEU A 50 6.34 12.24 -9.61
CA LEU A 50 6.31 12.80 -8.25
C LEU A 50 7.57 12.45 -7.46
N LEU A 51 8.19 11.30 -7.73
CA LEU A 51 9.34 10.76 -7.01
C LEU A 51 10.48 10.42 -8.00
N PRO A 52 11.09 11.44 -8.64
CA PRO A 52 12.04 11.24 -9.73
C PRO A 52 13.32 10.52 -9.30
N GLU A 53 13.78 10.75 -8.06
CA GLU A 53 14.96 10.05 -7.51
C GLU A 53 14.72 8.55 -7.35
N ILE A 54 13.50 8.16 -6.96
CA ILE A 54 13.12 6.75 -6.82
C ILE A 54 12.96 6.13 -8.21
N ALA A 55 12.36 6.84 -9.16
CA ALA A 55 12.24 6.38 -10.54
C ALA A 55 13.62 6.19 -11.21
N SER A 56 14.58 7.09 -10.95
CA SER A 56 15.95 6.93 -11.47
C SER A 56 16.65 5.69 -10.93
N ARG A 57 16.32 5.26 -9.70
CA ARG A 57 16.90 4.08 -9.07
C ARG A 57 16.17 2.78 -9.40
N TYR A 58 14.86 2.87 -9.65
CA TYR A 58 13.97 1.76 -9.95
C TYR A 58 13.10 2.08 -11.17
N PRO A 59 13.68 2.11 -12.39
CA PRO A 59 13.00 2.57 -13.60
C PRO A 59 11.76 1.73 -13.96
N ASP A 60 11.80 0.41 -13.71
CA ASP A 60 10.66 -0.49 -13.93
C ASP A 60 9.84 -0.76 -12.65
N GLY A 61 10.10 0.03 -11.60
CA GLY A 61 9.46 -0.13 -10.30
C GLY A 61 8.04 0.42 -10.26
N TRP A 62 7.36 0.14 -9.16
CA TRP A 62 6.02 0.64 -8.90
C TRP A 62 5.80 0.85 -7.40
N LEU A 63 4.86 1.72 -7.05
CA LEU A 63 4.54 2.00 -5.65
C LEU A 63 3.53 1.01 -5.09
N GLU A 64 3.94 0.26 -4.07
CA GLU A 64 3.03 -0.50 -3.19
C GLU A 64 2.90 0.22 -1.85
N ALA A 65 1.76 0.07 -1.19
CA ALA A 65 1.53 0.63 0.14
C ALA A 65 0.99 -0.44 1.07
N GLY A 66 1.52 -0.49 2.29
CA GLY A 66 1.05 -1.36 3.36
C GLY A 66 0.53 -0.52 4.52
N LEU A 67 -0.66 -0.84 5.01
CA LEU A 67 -1.16 -0.41 6.30
C LEU A 67 -0.85 -1.51 7.31
N ARG A 68 -0.35 -1.14 8.49
CA ARG A 68 -0.01 -2.03 9.59
C ARG A 68 -0.45 -1.38 10.90
#